data_AF-K5VTG5-F1
#
_entry.id   AF-K5VTG5-F1
#
_cell.length_a   1.000
_cell.length_b   1.000
_cell.length_c   1.000
_cell.angle_alpha   90.00
_cell.angle_beta   90.00
_cell.angle_gamma   90.00
#
_symmetry.space_group_name_H-M   'P 1'
#
loop_
_entity.id
_entity.type
_entity.pdbx_description
1 polymer ?
#
loop_
_entity_poly.entity_id
_entity_poly.type
_entity_poly.pdbx_seq_one_letter_code
_entity_poly.pdbx_strand_id
1 'polypeptide(L)'
;MFPCRYIKGSEISHSKLADLVGAERVYEFLTWILEENLDYERFKYMACGSLPNHKVTRPLVIVLDDDNDLEALKIRPLGEIHPSILRLQIVLDGPEVWERSD
;
A
#
# COMPACT_ATOMS: atom_id res chain seq x y z
N MET A 1 -9.14 19.04 2.05
CA MET A 1 -9.84 17.79 1.75
C MET A 1 -9.48 16.83 2.86
N PHE A 2 -10.44 16.34 3.64
CA PHE A 2 -10.16 15.29 4.63
C PHE A 2 -9.75 14.02 3.87
N PRO A 3 -8.78 13.23 4.37
CA PRO A 3 -8.43 11.97 3.73
C PRO A 3 -9.65 11.04 3.69
N CYS A 4 -9.84 10.33 2.58
CA CYS A 4 -10.90 9.35 2.43
C CYS A 4 -10.79 8.25 3.50
N ARG A 5 -11.93 7.79 4.02
CA ARG A 5 -12.00 6.77 5.07
C ARG A 5 -11.51 5.40 4.61
N TYR A 6 -11.73 5.03 3.35
CA TYR A 6 -11.33 3.74 2.81
C TYR A 6 -10.30 3.93 1.71
N ILE A 7 -9.36 3.00 1.66
CA ILE A 7 -8.29 2.97 0.67
C ILE A 7 -8.28 1.60 0.00
N LYS A 8 -8.12 1.57 -1.32
CA LYS A 8 -7.82 0.36 -2.08
C LYS A 8 -6.33 0.37 -2.38
N GLY A 9 -5.63 -0.67 -1.94
CA GLY A 9 -4.18 -0.67 -2.03
C GLY A 9 -3.56 -1.99 -1.65
N SER A 10 -2.24 -2.01 -1.76
CA SER A 10 -1.43 -3.18 -1.47
C SER A 10 -0.53 -2.93 -0.28
N GLU A 11 -0.49 -3.87 0.66
CA GLU A 11 0.46 -3.87 1.77
C GLU A 11 1.86 -4.13 1.26
N ILE A 12 2.84 -3.43 1.82
CA ILE A 12 4.26 -3.77 1.69
C ILE A 12 4.59 -4.89 2.68
N SER A 13 4.80 -6.10 2.15
CA SER A 13 4.96 -7.32 2.94
C SER A 13 6.35 -7.42 3.54
N HIS A 14 6.45 -7.28 4.87
CA HIS A 14 7.73 -7.38 5.59
C HIS A 14 8.41 -8.74 5.40
N SER A 15 7.66 -9.84 5.33
CA SER A 15 8.25 -11.17 5.13
C SER A 15 8.81 -11.31 3.72
N LYS A 16 8.07 -10.90 2.68
CA LYS A 16 8.57 -10.96 1.30
C LYS A 16 9.78 -10.05 1.10
N LEU A 17 9.80 -8.89 1.76
CA LEU A 17 10.98 -8.03 1.80
C LEU A 17 12.16 -8.74 2.46
N ALA A 18 11.97 -9.34 3.63
CA ALA A 18 13.03 -10.06 4.33
C ALA A 18 13.58 -11.22 3.46
N ASP A 19 12.71 -11.93 2.74
CA ASP A 19 13.11 -13.00 1.82
C ASP A 19 13.91 -12.47 0.62
N LEU A 20 13.61 -11.25 0.15
CA LEU A 20 14.27 -10.64 -1.01
C LEU A 20 15.62 -10.00 -0.66
N VAL A 21 15.71 -9.27 0.45
CA VAL A 21 16.87 -8.42 0.77
C VAL A 21 17.61 -8.80 2.04
N GLY A 22 17.11 -9.78 2.82
CA GLY A 22 17.61 -10.11 4.15
C GLY A 22 16.91 -9.29 5.24
N ALA A 23 16.66 -9.92 6.39
CA ALA A 23 15.91 -9.31 7.50
C ALA A 23 16.56 -8.01 8.02
N GLU A 24 17.89 -7.93 7.98
CA GLU A 24 18.68 -6.79 8.41
C GLU A 24 18.59 -5.58 7.46
N ARG A 25 18.16 -5.79 6.20
CA ARG A 25 18.07 -4.74 5.17
C ARG A 25 16.65 -4.30 4.87
N VAL A 26 15.65 -4.89 5.52
CA VAL A 26 14.22 -4.56 5.32
C VAL A 26 13.99 -3.06 5.49
N TYR A 27 14.54 -2.45 6.55
CA TYR A 27 14.36 -1.01 6.81
C TYR A 27 15.02 -0.12 5.75
N GLU A 28 16.24 -0.47 5.32
CA GLU A 28 16.95 0.25 4.24
C GLU A 28 16.12 0.23 2.95
N PHE A 29 15.62 -0.95 2.58
CA PHE A 29 14.82 -1.11 1.36
C PHE A 29 13.45 -0.45 1.46
N LEU A 30 12.81 -0.49 2.64
CA LEU A 30 11.58 0.27 2.89
C LEU A 30 11.83 1.76 2.69
N THR A 31 12.88 2.33 3.28
CA THR A 31 13.23 3.76 3.08
C THR A 31 13.41 4.09 1.60
N TRP A 32 14.11 3.25 0.84
CA TRP A 32 14.26 3.45 -0.60
C TRP A 32 12.91 3.40 -1.35
N ILE A 33 12.01 2.47 -0.99
CA ILE A 33 10.64 2.47 -1.54
C ILE A 33 9.93 3.78 -1.20
N LEU A 34 10.04 4.29 0.04
CA LEU A 34 9.42 5.56 0.40
C LEU A 34 9.99 6.69 -0.47
N GLU A 35 11.32 6.83 -0.56
CA GLU A 35 11.98 7.91 -1.28
C GLU A 35 11.67 7.90 -2.78
N GLU A 36 11.81 6.75 -3.45
CA GLU A 36 11.50 6.63 -4.88
C GLU A 36 10.03 6.90 -5.19
N ASN A 37 9.11 6.53 -4.29
CA ASN A 37 7.67 6.62 -4.60
C ASN A 37 7.01 7.89 -4.06
N LEU A 38 7.69 8.68 -3.21
CA LEU A 38 7.19 9.98 -2.75
C LEU A 38 7.33 11.09 -3.80
N ASP A 39 8.22 10.94 -4.78
CA ASP A 39 8.55 12.01 -5.76
C ASP A 39 7.71 11.96 -7.06
N TYR A 40 6.96 10.86 -7.28
CA TYR A 40 6.01 10.79 -8.39
C TYR A 40 4.63 11.23 -7.88
N GLU A 41 4.17 12.44 -8.25
CA GLU A 41 2.85 13.03 -7.89
C GLU A 41 1.60 12.16 -8.19
N ARG A 42 1.76 10.89 -8.59
CA ARG A 42 0.72 9.89 -8.82
C ARG A 42 0.56 8.85 -7.70
N PHE A 43 1.29 8.96 -6.60
CA PHE A 43 1.00 8.21 -5.38
C PHE A 43 0.22 9.09 -4.42
N LYS A 44 -1.11 8.98 -4.40
CA LYS A 44 -1.88 9.60 -3.31
C LYS A 44 -1.74 8.78 -2.03
N TYR A 45 -0.57 8.98 -1.44
CA TYR A 45 -0.25 8.89 -0.03
C TYR A 45 -0.38 7.49 0.52
N MET A 46 0.76 6.79 0.58
CA MET A 46 0.91 5.65 1.47
C MET A 46 0.18 5.91 2.79
N ALA A 47 -0.50 4.89 3.28
CA ALA A 47 -1.33 5.00 4.46
C ALA A 47 -1.10 3.79 5.34
N CYS A 48 -1.44 3.93 6.62
CA CYS A 48 -1.66 2.77 7.46
C CYS A 48 -3.06 2.24 7.17
N GLY A 49 -3.17 0.96 6.84
CA GLY A 49 -4.45 0.29 6.67
C GLY A 49 -4.88 -0.45 7.95
N SER A 50 -6.17 -0.65 8.13
CA SER A 50 -6.74 -1.62 9.06
C SER A 50 -7.69 -2.53 8.28
N LEU A 51 -7.43 -3.83 8.36
CA LEU A 51 -8.24 -4.88 7.76
C LEU A 51 -8.53 -5.94 8.81
N PRO A 52 -9.81 -6.33 9.01
CA PRO A 52 -10.17 -7.35 9.98
C PRO A 52 -9.40 -8.66 9.74
N ASN A 53 -8.81 -9.21 10.80
CA ASN A 53 -7.99 -10.43 10.77
C ASN A 53 -6.68 -10.33 9.99
N HIS A 54 -6.26 -9.12 9.59
CA HIS A 54 -4.93 -8.94 9.01
C HIS A 54 -3.84 -9.19 10.04
N LYS A 55 -2.72 -9.80 9.62
CA LYS A 55 -1.64 -10.19 10.53
C LYS A 55 -0.94 -8.99 11.16
N VAL A 56 -0.83 -7.91 10.40
CA VAL A 56 -0.19 -6.66 10.84
C VAL A 56 -1.28 -5.70 11.30
N THR A 57 -1.14 -5.13 12.49
CA THR A 57 -2.17 -4.26 13.08
C THR A 57 -2.33 -2.93 12.33
N ARG A 58 -1.27 -2.47 11.66
CA ARG A 58 -1.23 -1.22 10.88
C ARG A 58 -0.25 -1.38 9.70
N PRO A 59 -0.56 -2.22 8.71
CA PRO A 59 0.27 -2.38 7.52
C PRO A 59 0.49 -1.04 6.81
N LEU A 60 1.69 -0.85 6.29
CA LEU A 60 1.97 0.22 5.35
C LEU A 60 1.42 -0.18 3.97
N VAL A 61 0.46 0.59 3.48
CA VAL A 61 -0.29 0.32 2.26
C VAL A 61 0.06 1.37 1.20
N ILE A 62 0.44 0.91 0.02
CA ILE A 62 0.49 1.75 -1.18
C ILE A 62 -0.95 1.95 -1.66
N VAL A 63 -1.45 3.17 -1.55
CA VAL A 63 -2.81 3.54 -1.96
C VAL A 63 -2.87 3.67 -3.48
N LEU A 64 -3.82 2.94 -4.09
CA LEU A 64 -4.07 2.90 -5.53
C LEU A 64 -5.38 3.61 -5.90
N ASP A 65 -6.33 3.66 -4.97
CA ASP A 65 -7.60 4.38 -5.07
C ASP A 65 -8.12 4.66 -3.65
N ASP A 66 -8.98 5.66 -3.49
CA ASP A 66 -9.59 5.98 -2.20
C ASP A 66 -11.04 6.46 -2.35
N ASP A 67 -11.84 6.21 -1.33
CA ASP A 67 -13.23 6.65 -1.29
C ASP A 67 -13.77 6.66 0.15
N ASN A 68 -14.88 7.35 0.38
CA ASN A 68 -15.68 7.21 1.59
C ASN A 68 -16.74 6.11 1.49
N ASP A 69 -16.97 5.56 0.30
CA ASP A 69 -17.85 4.40 0.08
C ASP A 69 -17.05 3.10 -0.09
N LEU A 70 -17.10 2.25 0.95
CA LEU A 70 -16.42 0.96 0.99
C LEU A 70 -16.85 0.03 -0.15
N GLU A 71 -18.15 -0.08 -0.41
CA GLU A 71 -18.68 -1.04 -1.37
C GLU A 71 -18.41 -0.58 -2.80
N ALA A 72 -18.56 0.72 -3.07
CA ALA A 72 -18.16 1.30 -4.34
C ALA A 72 -16.67 1.07 -4.61
N LEU A 73 -15.81 1.27 -3.61
CA LEU A 73 -14.37 1.11 -3.73
C LEU A 73 -13.96 -0.37 -3.95
N LYS A 74 -14.64 -1.32 -3.32
CA LYS A 74 -14.41 -2.77 -3.55
C LYS A 74 -14.62 -3.16 -5.01
N ILE A 75 -15.72 -2.71 -5.62
CA ILE A 75 -16.09 -3.10 -6.99
C ILE A 75 -15.41 -2.27 -8.07
N ARG A 76 -14.93 -1.07 -7.73
CA ARG A 76 -14.27 -0.17 -8.69
C ARG A 76 -13.00 -0.82 -9.24
N PRO A 77 -12.85 -0.95 -10.56
CA PRO A 77 -11.62 -1.47 -11.14
C PRO A 77 -10.48 -0.48 -10.92
N LEU A 78 -9.28 -1.01 -10.70
CA LEU A 78 -8.08 -0.18 -10.70
C LEU A 78 -7.82 0.33 -12.12
N GLY A 79 -7.48 1.60 -12.23
CA GLY A 79 -7.03 2.20 -13.49
C GLY A 79 -5.60 1.78 -13.85
N GLU A 80 -4.94 2.59 -14.67
CA GLU A 80 -3.54 2.39 -15.01
C GLU A 80 -2.64 2.49 -13.77
N ILE A 81 -1.90 1.42 -13.46
CA ILE A 81 -0.98 1.37 -12.33
C ILE A 81 0.40 1.86 -12.79
N HIS A 82 0.98 2.77 -12.00
CA HIS A 82 2.30 3.34 -12.32
C HIS A 82 3.40 2.25 -12.36
N PRO A 83 4.34 2.28 -13.33
CA PRO A 83 5.38 1.26 -13.44
C PRO A 83 6.25 1.05 -12.20
N SER A 84 6.44 2.07 -11.35
CA SER A 84 7.20 1.89 -10.10
C SER A 84 6.49 0.98 -9.10
N ILE A 85 5.15 0.96 -9.06
CA ILE A 85 4.37 -0.01 -8.25
C ILE A 85 4.52 -1.41 -8.83
N LEU A 86 4.42 -1.54 -10.16
CA LEU A 86 4.53 -2.83 -10.83
C LEU A 86 5.88 -3.50 -10.55
N ARG A 87 6.96 -2.72 -10.41
CA ARG A 87 8.28 -3.23 -10.00
C ARG A 87 8.29 -3.80 -8.58
N LEU A 88 7.42 -3.30 -7.70
CA LEU A 88 7.31 -3.76 -6.31
C LEU A 88 6.38 -4.96 -6.14
N GLN A 89 5.68 -5.43 -7.18
CA GLN A 89 4.67 -6.51 -7.08
C GLN A 89 5.15 -7.77 -6.35
N ILE A 90 6.45 -8.06 -6.40
CA ILE A 90 7.07 -9.21 -5.74
C ILE A 90 7.05 -9.13 -4.21
N VAL A 91 6.94 -7.93 -3.64
CA VAL A 91 6.87 -7.70 -2.20
C VAL A 91 5.54 -7.12 -1.73
N LEU A 92 4.54 -7.06 -2.61
CA LEU A 92 3.21 -6.54 -2.30
C LEU A 92 2.21 -7.66 -2.02
N ASP A 93 1.28 -7.41 -1.09
CA ASP A 93 0.10 -8.22 -0.81
C ASP A 93 -1.18 -7.42 -1.13
N GLY A 94 -2.17 -8.05 -1.79
CA GLY A 94 -3.39 -7.40 -2.27
C GLY A 94 -3.47 -7.26 -3.81
N PRO A 95 -4.24 -6.30 -4.35
CA PRO A 95 -4.89 -5.18 -3.67
C PRO A 95 -6.15 -5.56 -2.91
N GLU A 96 -6.34 -4.95 -1.74
CA GLU A 96 -7.55 -5.08 -0.90
C GLU A 96 -8.09 -3.69 -0.52
N VAL A 97 -9.27 -3.64 0.10
CA VAL A 97 -9.85 -2.40 0.62
C VAL A 97 -9.72 -2.37 2.14
N TRP A 98 -9.06 -1.33 2.64
CA TRP A 98 -8.70 -1.12 4.04
C TRP A 98 -9.47 0.08 4.59
N GLU A 99 -9.78 0.06 5.88
CA GLU A 99 -10.09 1.30 6.59
C GLU A 99 -8.77 2.05 6.83
N ARG A 100 -8.74 3.33 6.43
CA ARG A 100 -7.58 4.18 6.64
C ARG A 100 -7.39 4.38 8.14
N SER A 101 -6.20 4.08 8.64
CA SER A 101 -5.81 4.31 10.01
C SER A 101 -5.01 5.59 10.12
N ASP A 102 -5.45 6.46 11.03
CA ASP A 102 -4.77 7.72 11.39
C ASP A 102 -3.46 7.48 12.16
#